data_AF-A0A933ZP71-F1
#
_entry.id   AF-A0A933ZP71-F1
#
_cell.length_a   1.000
_cell.length_b   1.000
_cell.length_c   1.000
_cell.angle_alpha   90.00
_cell.angle_beta   90.00
_cell.angle_gamma   90.00
#
_symmetry.space_group_name_H-M   'P 1'
#
loop_
_entity.id
_entity.type
_entity.pdbx_description
1 polymer ?
#
loop_
_entity_poly.entity_id
_entity_poly.type
_entity_poly.pdbx_seq_one_letter_code
_entity_poly.pdbx_strand_id
1 'polypeptide(L)' 'MRPAIFGVALLFVLGAAAPVLSADRRPKVEQDECARRSAACEQGCDAKGGMDRLSCKTDCRLSESRCRNGKR' A
#
# COMPACT_ATOMS: atom_id res chain seq x y z
N MET A 1 45.07 24.36 -9.97
CA MET A 1 45.64 23.77 -8.75
C MET A 1 44.61 22.76 -8.20
N ARG A 2 45.03 21.52 -7.94
CA ARG A 2 44.26 20.35 -7.44
C ARG A 2 43.95 20.49 -5.93
N PRO A 3 42.89 19.85 -5.35
CA PRO A 3 42.75 18.39 -5.20
C PRO A 3 41.35 17.86 -5.61
N ALA A 4 41.16 16.68 -6.23
CA ALA A 4 41.55 15.32 -5.85
C ALA A 4 41.01 14.89 -4.48
N ILE A 5 39.70 14.66 -4.38
CA ILE A 5 39.12 13.84 -3.32
C ILE A 5 38.43 12.64 -3.96
N PHE A 6 39.01 11.50 -3.63
CA PHE A 6 38.50 10.15 -3.78
C PHE A 6 37.07 10.06 -3.23
N GLY A 7 36.14 9.74 -4.11
CA GLY A 7 34.76 9.40 -3.75
C GLY A 7 34.30 8.27 -4.64
N VAL A 8 35.01 7.14 -4.59
CA VAL A 8 34.49 5.85 -5.07
C VAL A 8 33.32 5.49 -4.15
N ALA A 9 32.17 6.10 -4.40
CA ALA A 9 30.91 5.66 -3.83
C ALA A 9 30.52 4.42 -4.62
N LEU A 10 30.83 3.29 -3.98
CA LEU A 10 30.53 1.92 -4.35
C LEU A 10 29.34 1.79 -5.29
N LEU A 11 29.61 1.09 -6.39
CA LEU A 11 28.75 0.08 -6.99
C LEU A 11 27.80 -0.55 -5.96
N PHE A 12 26.57 -0.02 -5.87
CA PHE A 12 25.42 -0.81 -5.46
C PHE A 12 24.91 -1.52 -6.71
N VAL A 13 25.51 -2.69 -6.93
CA VAL A 13 25.04 -3.74 -7.83
C VAL A 13 23.70 -4.28 -7.28
N LEU A 14 22.91 -4.88 -8.18
CA LEU A 14 21.64 -5.60 -7.98
C LEU A 14 20.41 -4.65 -7.90
N GLY A 15 19.63 -4.47 -8.96
CA GLY A 15 19.03 -5.54 -9.76
C GLY A 15 17.75 -6.03 -9.09
N ALA A 16 16.66 -5.25 -9.19
CA ALA A 16 15.29 -5.74 -9.08
C ALA A 16 14.28 -4.62 -9.40
N ALA A 17 13.64 -4.75 -10.56
CA ALA A 17 12.24 -4.39 -10.82
C ALA A 17 11.81 -2.91 -10.72
N ALA A 18 12.03 -2.16 -11.81
CA ALA A 18 10.95 -1.38 -12.41
C ALA A 18 10.69 -2.01 -13.79
N PRO A 19 9.45 -2.24 -14.27
CA PRO A 19 8.16 -1.71 -13.83
C PRO A 19 7.11 -2.81 -13.58
N VAL A 20 6.35 -2.74 -12.50
CA VAL A 20 5.03 -3.38 -12.50
C VAL A 20 4.01 -2.29 -12.30
N LEU A 21 3.69 -1.61 -13.41
CA LEU A 21 2.29 -1.38 -13.75
C LEU A 21 1.64 -2.76 -13.70
N SER A 22 1.29 -3.22 -12.49
CA SER A 22 0.30 -4.25 -12.32
C SER A 22 -0.97 -3.58 -12.80
N ALA A 23 -1.19 -3.65 -14.12
CA ALA A 23 -2.51 -3.56 -14.70
C ALA A 23 -3.31 -4.61 -13.95
N ASP A 24 -3.96 -4.14 -12.90
CA ASP A 24 -4.76 -4.88 -11.97
C ASP A 24 -5.93 -5.45 -12.77
N ARG A 25 -5.67 -6.60 -13.41
CA ARG A 25 -6.70 -7.43 -14.02
C ARG A 25 -7.32 -8.30 -12.94
N ARG A 26 -7.57 -7.76 -11.73
CA ARG A 26 -8.72 -8.29 -10.97
C ARG A 26 -9.96 -7.94 -11.80
N PRO A 27 -10.95 -8.83 -11.89
CA PRO A 27 -12.26 -8.41 -12.37
C PRO A 27 -12.65 -7.19 -11.53
N LYS A 28 -13.00 -6.06 -12.16
CA LYS A 28 -13.43 -4.82 -11.49
C LYS A 28 -14.40 -5.11 -10.32
N VAL A 29 -15.22 -6.14 -10.48
CA VAL A 29 -16.16 -6.70 -9.50
C VAL A 29 -15.49 -7.05 -8.14
N GLU A 30 -14.34 -7.72 -8.13
CA GLU A 30 -13.67 -8.08 -6.86
C GLU A 30 -12.97 -6.88 -6.21
N GLN A 31 -12.44 -5.95 -7.01
CA GLN A 31 -11.92 -4.69 -6.48
C GLN A 31 -13.04 -3.85 -5.83
N ASP A 32 -14.23 -3.85 -6.44
CA ASP A 32 -15.42 -3.17 -5.97
C ASP A 32 -15.93 -3.80 -4.66
N GLU A 33 -15.89 -5.14 -4.55
CA GLU A 33 -16.29 -5.85 -3.34
C GLU A 33 -15.38 -5.52 -2.14
N CYS A 34 -14.06 -5.57 -2.31
CA CYS A 34 -13.12 -5.17 -1.26
C CYS A 34 -13.36 -3.71 -0.82
N ALA A 35 -13.57 -2.79 -1.78
CA ALA A 35 -13.84 -1.39 -1.50
C ALA A 35 -15.17 -1.18 -0.76
N ARG A 36 -16.24 -1.89 -1.16
CA ARG A 36 -17.53 -1.86 -0.47
C ARG A 36 -17.43 -2.34 0.97
N ARG A 37 -16.71 -3.44 1.21
CA ARG A 37 -16.50 -3.96 2.57
C ARG A 37 -15.74 -2.98 3.44
N SER A 38 -14.73 -2.31 2.89
CA SER A 38 -13.98 -1.28 3.60
C SER A 38 -14.82 -0.04 3.88
N ALA A 39 -15.67 0.41 2.94
CA ALA A 39 -16.59 1.52 3.17
C ALA A 39 -17.61 1.21 4.29
N ALA A 40 -18.18 0.01 4.31
CA ALA A 40 -19.07 -0.43 5.39
C ALA A 40 -18.35 -0.54 6.75
N CYS A 41 -17.10 -1.00 6.75
CA CYS A 41 -16.24 -1.04 7.93
C CYS A 41 -15.93 0.37 8.46
N GLU A 42 -15.55 1.30 7.57
CA GLU A 42 -15.27 2.69 7.93
C GLU A 42 -16.50 3.40 8.51
N GLN A 43 -17.70 3.12 7.99
CA GLN A 43 -18.96 3.62 8.56
C GLN A 43 -19.21 3.09 9.98
N GLY A 44 -18.90 1.83 10.26
CA GLY A 44 -19.00 1.28 11.63
C GLY A 44 -18.00 1.92 12.60
N CYS A 45 -16.87 2.41 12.10
CA CYS A 45 -15.87 3.13 12.89
C CYS A 45 -16.29 4.56 13.24
N ASP A 46 -17.25 5.16 12.54
CA ASP A 46 -17.72 6.53 12.83
C ASP A 46 -18.48 6.63 14.16
N ALA A 47 -18.95 5.50 14.71
CA ALA A 47 -19.49 5.43 16.06
C ALA A 47 -18.42 5.52 17.16
N LYS A 48 -17.13 5.37 16.82
CA LYS A 48 -16.01 5.53 17.75
C LYS A 48 -15.54 6.99 17.80
N GLY A 49 -15.03 7.43 18.94
CA GLY A 49 -14.45 8.77 19.11
C GLY A 49 -12.92 8.77 19.10
N GLY A 50 -12.31 9.91 18.78
CA GLY A 50 -10.87 10.14 18.98
C GLY A 50 -9.94 9.19 18.21
N MET A 51 -8.89 8.69 18.87
CA MET A 51 -7.90 7.79 18.29
C MET A 51 -8.48 6.43 17.89
N ASP A 52 -9.49 5.92 18.59
CA ASP A 52 -10.12 4.63 18.27
C ASP A 52 -10.82 4.65 16.90
N ARG A 53 -11.36 5.79 16.49
CA ARG A 53 -11.93 5.98 15.14
C ARG A 53 -10.85 5.86 14.06
N LEU A 54 -9.73 6.54 14.25
CA LEU A 54 -8.61 6.54 13.31
C LEU A 54 -7.96 5.16 13.20
N SER A 55 -7.71 4.49 14.33
CA SER A 55 -7.19 3.11 14.31
C SER A 55 -8.15 2.14 13.63
N CYS A 56 -9.45 2.24 13.91
CA CYS A 56 -10.47 1.41 13.28
C CYS A 56 -10.51 1.61 11.76
N LYS A 57 -10.53 2.86 11.28
CA LYS A 57 -10.50 3.15 9.83
C LYS A 57 -9.21 2.67 9.17
N THR A 58 -8.08 2.78 9.86
CA THR A 58 -6.78 2.28 9.39
C THR A 58 -6.80 0.76 9.22
N ASP A 59 -7.38 0.03 10.16
CA ASP A 59 -7.55 -1.42 10.09
C ASP A 59 -8.45 -1.83 8.90
N CYS A 60 -9.57 -1.13 8.69
CA CYS A 60 -10.46 -1.33 7.54
C CYS A 60 -9.72 -1.14 6.19
N ARG A 61 -8.83 -0.15 6.09
CA ARG A 61 -8.01 0.13 4.90
C ARG A 61 -6.87 -0.87 4.69
N LEU A 62 -6.26 -1.34 5.77
CA LEU A 62 -5.29 -2.44 5.74
C LEU A 62 -5.95 -3.73 5.24
N SER A 63 -7.16 -4.01 5.71
CA SER A 63 -7.96 -5.15 5.25
C SER A 63 -8.36 -5.02 3.78
N GLU A 64 -8.73 -3.82 3.30
CA GLU A 64 -8.95 -3.52 1.86
C GLU A 64 -7.73 -3.91 1.03
N SER A 65 -6.57 -3.44 1.49
CA SER A 65 -5.29 -3.61 0.80
C SER A 65 -4.90 -5.08 0.76
N ARG A 66 -5.12 -5.82 1.86
CA ARG A 66 -4.92 -7.27 1.92
C ARG A 66 -5.92 -8.03 1.06
N CYS A 67 -7.18 -7.61 0.99
CA CYS A 67 -8.20 -8.21 0.12
C CYS A 67 -7.82 -8.05 -1.37
N ARG A 68 -7.37 -6.85 -1.76
CA ARG A 68 -6.86 -6.59 -3.11
C ARG A 68 -5.58 -7.40 -3.43
N ASN A 69 -4.64 -7.47 -2.48
CA ASN A 69 -3.34 -8.14 -2.65
C ASN A 69 -3.33 -9.65 -2.31
N GLY A 70 -4.41 -10.19 -1.74
CA GLY A 70 -4.45 -11.50 -1.07
C GLY A 70 -4.53 -12.73 -1.95
N LYS A 71 -4.15 -12.66 -3.24
CA LYS A 71 -3.95 -13.87 -4.05
C LYS A 71 -2.58 -14.47 -3.71
N ARG A 72 -2.56 -15.33 -2.69
CA ARG A 72 -1.59 -16.43 -2.56
C ARG A 72 -2.35 -17.73 -2.53
#